data_AF-A0A1Q3QQT5-F1
#
_entry.id   AF-A0A1Q3QQT5-F1
#
_cell.length_a   1.000
_cell.length_b   1.000
_cell.length_c   1.000
_cell.angle_alpha   90.00
_cell.angle_beta   90.00
_cell.angle_gamma   90.00
#
_symmetry.space_group_name_H-M   'P 1'
#
loop_
_entity.id
_entity.type
_entity.pdbx_description
1 polymer ?
#
loop_
_entity_poly.entity_id
_entity_poly.type
_entity_poly.pdbx_seq_one_letter_code
_entity_poly.pdbx_strand_id
1 'polypeptide(L)'
;MQTILQILKMAGGWHPGLYLKIDNPPYMELVIEAMDESGPMGLPAISVCHYGEQNGDAMRDPEMCFELGLAGGAHLSAFYYRNDYAGVEQWSRNIVNGNYVHLIALHEQHQRFANSWDNNLRLQGFAEAFTDKSIRG
;
A
#
# COMPACT_ATOMS: atom_id res chain seq x y z
N MET A 1 0.46 7.92 8.02
CA MET A 1 0.63 7.94 6.56
C MET A 1 -0.22 9.04 5.95
N GLN A 2 0.38 10.02 5.26
CA GLN A 2 -0.32 11.13 4.62
C GLN A 2 0.00 11.23 3.11
N THR A 3 1.17 10.79 2.68
CA THR A 3 1.59 10.86 1.26
C THR A 3 0.70 9.99 0.38
N ILE A 4 0.46 8.73 0.78
CA ILE A 4 -0.44 7.84 0.03
C ILE A 4 -1.88 8.39 0.01
N LEU A 5 -2.38 8.90 1.14
CA LEU A 5 -3.72 9.51 1.20
C LEU A 5 -3.84 10.73 0.29
N GLN A 6 -2.79 11.55 0.19
CA GLN A 6 -2.75 12.69 -0.72
C GLN A 6 -2.81 12.22 -2.18
N ILE A 7 -2.01 11.23 -2.56
CA ILE A 7 -2.02 10.65 -3.91
C ILE A 7 -3.40 10.08 -4.24
N LEU A 8 -4.01 9.30 -3.34
CA LEU A 8 -5.36 8.79 -3.51
C LEU A 8 -6.38 9.92 -3.71
N LYS A 9 -6.29 10.99 -2.92
CA LYS A 9 -7.18 12.15 -3.06
C LYS A 9 -7.00 12.83 -4.42
N MET A 10 -5.76 13.00 -4.88
CA MET A 10 -5.46 13.56 -6.21
C MET A 10 -5.98 12.65 -7.34
N ALA A 11 -6.00 11.34 -7.12
CA ALA A 11 -6.53 10.35 -8.05
C ALA A 11 -8.07 10.27 -8.09
N GLY A 12 -8.78 10.96 -7.20
CA GLY A 12 -10.24 10.91 -7.10
C GLY A 12 -10.78 10.02 -5.98
N GLY A 13 -9.91 9.49 -5.12
CA GLY A 13 -10.24 8.61 -4.01
C GLY A 13 -10.23 7.13 -4.38
N TRP A 14 -10.72 6.30 -3.47
CA TRP A 14 -10.84 4.86 -3.70
C TRP A 14 -12.04 4.54 -4.58
N HIS A 15 -11.84 3.66 -5.57
CA HIS A 15 -12.89 3.03 -6.36
C HIS A 15 -12.39 1.65 -6.85
N PRO A 16 -13.27 0.72 -7.24
CA PRO A 16 -12.85 -0.65 -7.62
C PRO A 16 -11.86 -0.73 -8.79
N GLY A 17 -11.91 0.23 -9.72
CA GLY A 17 -10.97 0.32 -10.84
C GLY A 17 -9.68 1.11 -10.55
N LEU A 18 -9.42 1.48 -9.29
CA LEU A 18 -8.28 2.31 -8.95
C LEU A 18 -7.00 1.52 -9.26
N TYR A 19 -6.22 2.03 -10.21
CA TYR A 19 -4.87 1.58 -10.48
C TYR A 19 -4.02 2.79 -10.82
N LEU A 20 -2.96 3.01 -10.05
CA LEU A 20 -2.02 4.10 -10.20
C LEU A 20 -0.62 3.53 -10.39
N LYS A 21 0.08 4.02 -11.39
CA LYS A 21 1.50 3.73 -11.60
C LYS A 21 2.28 5.04 -11.73
N ILE A 22 3.22 5.23 -10.81
CA ILE A 22 3.98 6.48 -10.66
C ILE A 22 5.46 6.19 -10.87
N ASP A 23 5.98 6.69 -12.00
CA ASP A 23 7.41 6.70 -12.29
C ASP A 23 8.08 7.91 -11.61
N ASN A 24 9.18 7.69 -10.90
CA ASN A 24 9.89 8.73 -10.16
C ASN A 24 11.41 8.45 -10.05
N PRO A 25 12.18 8.56 -11.15
CA PRO A 25 13.61 8.27 -11.14
C PRO A 25 14.39 9.16 -10.16
N PRO A 26 15.40 8.63 -9.43
CA PRO A 26 16.01 7.31 -9.60
C PRO A 26 15.36 6.20 -8.74
N TYR A 27 14.19 6.46 -8.15
CA TYR A 27 13.50 5.50 -7.28
C TYR A 27 12.72 4.48 -8.11
N MET A 28 12.48 3.30 -7.52
CA MET A 28 11.59 2.30 -8.11
C MET A 28 10.17 2.86 -8.25
N GLU A 29 9.48 2.46 -9.31
CA GLU A 29 8.10 2.86 -9.53
C GLU A 29 7.21 2.51 -8.34
N LEU A 30 6.22 3.35 -8.05
CA LEU A 30 5.22 3.10 -7.02
C LEU A 30 3.90 2.73 -7.72
N VAL A 31 3.35 1.57 -7.35
CA VAL A 31 2.04 1.10 -7.79
C VAL A 31 1.09 1.17 -6.60
N ILE A 32 -0.10 1.73 -6.83
CA ILE A 32 -1.21 1.75 -5.85
C ILE A 32 -2.45 1.25 -6.56
N GLU A 33 -3.07 0.20 -6.05
CA GLU A 33 -4.27 -0.38 -6.66
C GLU A 33 -5.34 -0.70 -5.62
N ALA A 34 -6.61 -0.62 -6.01
CA ALA A 34 -7.69 -1.17 -5.22
C ALA A 34 -7.60 -2.69 -5.21
N MET A 35 -7.85 -3.27 -4.04
CA MET A 35 -8.03 -4.71 -3.93
C MET A 35 -9.44 -5.10 -4.33
N ASP A 36 -9.58 -6.23 -5.02
CA ASP A 36 -10.89 -6.82 -5.36
C ASP A 36 -11.68 -7.19 -4.10
N GLU A 37 -10.98 -7.68 -3.07
CA GLU A 37 -11.56 -8.05 -1.79
C GLU A 37 -11.40 -6.92 -0.77
N SER A 38 -12.39 -6.80 0.12
CA SER A 38 -12.27 -5.92 1.29
C SER A 38 -11.21 -6.46 2.26
N GLY A 39 -10.62 -5.56 3.04
CA GLY A 39 -9.66 -5.96 4.06
C GLY A 39 -10.31 -6.73 5.23
N PRO A 40 -9.49 -7.15 6.21
CA PRO A 40 -9.93 -8.03 7.30
C PRO A 40 -11.11 -7.53 8.16
N MET A 41 -11.37 -6.23 8.18
CA MET A 41 -12.49 -5.59 8.89
C MET A 41 -13.67 -5.25 7.94
N GLY A 42 -13.63 -5.70 6.69
CA GLY A 42 -14.67 -5.44 5.69
C GLY A 42 -14.61 -4.03 5.12
N LEU A 43 -13.47 -3.34 5.22
CA LEU A 43 -13.28 -2.01 4.66
C LEU A 43 -12.67 -2.07 3.25
N PRO A 44 -12.89 -1.04 2.41
CA PRO A 44 -12.17 -0.90 1.16
C PRO A 44 -10.66 -0.98 1.39
N ALA A 45 -9.97 -1.76 0.56
CA ALA A 45 -8.54 -2.00 0.70
C ALA A 45 -7.76 -1.60 -0.54
N ILE A 46 -6.49 -1.28 -0.33
CA ILE A 46 -5.52 -1.00 -1.38
C ILE A 46 -4.25 -1.82 -1.17
N SER A 47 -3.61 -2.20 -2.27
CA SER A 47 -2.20 -2.59 -2.28
C SER A 47 -1.33 -1.39 -2.66
N VAL A 48 -0.19 -1.24 -2.00
CA VAL A 48 0.84 -0.25 -2.30
C VAL A 48 2.16 -1.00 -2.44
N CYS A 49 2.78 -0.91 -3.61
CA CYS A 49 3.93 -1.74 -3.94
C CYS A 49 5.00 -0.95 -4.71
N HIS A 50 6.27 -1.21 -4.39
CA HIS A 50 7.37 -1.00 -5.34
C HIS A 50 7.68 -2.32 -6.04
N TYR A 51 7.96 -2.27 -7.34
CA TYR A 51 8.41 -3.43 -8.11
C TYR A 51 9.87 -3.24 -8.54
N GLY A 52 10.71 -4.19 -8.14
CA GLY A 52 12.00 -4.48 -8.78
C GLY A 52 11.86 -5.61 -9.80
N GLU A 53 12.98 -5.98 -10.42
CA GLU A 53 13.08 -7.14 -11.31
C GLU A 53 14.21 -8.05 -10.85
N GLN A 54 13.99 -9.36 -10.90
CA GLN A 54 15.04 -10.37 -10.72
C GLN A 54 14.87 -11.49 -11.72
N ASN A 55 15.86 -11.73 -12.57
CA ASN A 55 15.82 -12.75 -13.63
C ASN A 55 14.61 -12.63 -14.58
N GLY A 56 14.08 -11.42 -14.77
CA GLY A 56 12.88 -11.17 -15.57
C GLY A 56 11.55 -11.31 -14.80
N ASP A 57 11.59 -11.72 -13.54
CA ASP A 57 10.40 -11.77 -12.67
C ASP A 57 10.24 -10.45 -11.89
N ALA A 58 9.01 -9.95 -11.80
CA ALA A 58 8.68 -8.79 -10.99
C ALA A 58 8.72 -9.14 -9.50
N MET A 59 9.46 -8.35 -8.72
CA MET A 59 9.74 -8.59 -7.30
C MET A 59 9.19 -7.44 -6.46
N ARG A 60 8.35 -7.75 -5.46
CA ARG A 60 7.78 -6.74 -4.54
C ARG A 60 8.84 -6.27 -3.53
N ASP A 61 9.09 -4.97 -3.46
CA ASP A 61 10.12 -4.39 -2.57
C ASP A 61 9.78 -3.00 -1.95
N PRO A 62 8.88 -2.94 -0.96
CA PRO A 62 7.96 -3.98 -0.52
C PRO A 62 6.57 -3.82 -1.15
N GLU A 63 5.69 -4.79 -0.91
CA GLU A 63 4.23 -4.66 -0.98
C GLU A 63 3.65 -4.51 0.43
N MET A 64 2.70 -3.60 0.60
CA MET A 64 1.85 -3.53 1.80
C MET A 64 0.40 -3.31 1.41
N CYS A 65 -0.51 -4.01 2.10
CA CYS A 65 -1.94 -3.76 1.95
C CYS A 65 -2.52 -3.04 3.16
N PHE A 66 -3.45 -2.12 2.88
CA PHE A 66 -4.07 -1.25 3.86
C PHE A 66 -5.59 -1.23 3.70
N GLU A 67 -6.28 -1.15 4.83
CA GLU A 67 -7.69 -0.76 4.85
C GLU A 67 -7.81 0.76 4.92
N LEU A 68 -8.71 1.32 4.11
CA LEU A 68 -9.06 2.73 4.12
C LEU A 68 -10.22 2.98 5.09
N GLY A 69 -9.89 3.51 6.27
CA GLY A 69 -10.87 3.97 7.25
C GLY A 69 -11.19 5.45 7.08
N LEU A 70 -12.45 5.83 7.33
CA LEU A 70 -12.90 7.24 7.30
C LEU A 70 -13.32 7.76 8.68
N ALA A 71 -13.46 6.88 9.67
CA ALA A 71 -13.83 7.25 11.02
C ALA A 71 -12.72 8.11 11.65
N GLY A 72 -13.06 9.31 12.10
CA GLY A 72 -12.07 10.28 12.62
C GLY A 72 -11.18 10.93 11.55
N GLY A 73 -11.53 10.78 10.27
CA GLY A 73 -10.75 11.22 9.13
C GLY A 73 -10.18 10.05 8.33
N ALA A 74 -9.80 10.32 7.08
CA ALA A 74 -9.20 9.31 6.21
C ALA A 74 -7.87 8.82 6.80
N HIS A 75 -7.74 7.50 6.94
CA HIS A 75 -6.54 6.85 7.46
C HIS A 75 -6.35 5.48 6.82
N LEU A 76 -5.10 5.02 6.78
CA LEU A 76 -4.72 3.71 6.27
C LEU A 76 -4.27 2.83 7.42
N SER A 77 -4.84 1.63 7.52
CA SER A 77 -4.45 0.64 8.53
C SER A 77 -3.86 -0.60 7.89
N ALA A 78 -2.60 -0.89 8.17
CA ALA A 78 -1.87 -1.99 7.53
C ALA A 78 -2.43 -3.36 7.96
N PHE A 79 -2.42 -4.34 7.06
CA PHE A 79 -2.73 -5.72 7.43
C PHE A 79 -1.81 -6.76 6.78
N TYR A 80 -1.13 -6.39 5.70
CA TYR A 80 -0.22 -7.27 4.95
C TYR A 80 1.13 -6.59 4.71
N TYR A 81 2.19 -7.39 4.64
CA TYR A 81 3.53 -6.99 4.22
C TYR A 81 4.18 -8.13 3.45
N ARG A 82 4.84 -7.82 2.34
CA ARG A 82 5.67 -8.76 1.59
C ARG A 82 6.90 -8.09 1.01
N ASN A 83 8.01 -8.81 1.05
CA ASN A 83 9.25 -8.46 0.37
C ASN A 83 9.86 -9.72 -0.25
N ASP A 84 9.92 -9.75 -1.58
CA ASP A 84 10.34 -10.95 -2.30
C ASP A 84 11.86 -11.18 -2.20
N TYR A 85 12.67 -10.12 -2.16
CA TYR A 85 14.14 -10.24 -2.01
C TYR A 85 14.54 -10.76 -0.62
N ALA A 86 13.76 -10.44 0.41
CA ALA A 86 13.97 -10.94 1.77
C ALA A 86 13.31 -12.30 2.05
N GLY A 87 12.48 -12.81 1.12
CA GLY A 87 11.70 -14.03 1.33
C GLY A 87 10.69 -13.92 2.48
N VAL A 88 10.12 -12.73 2.69
CA VAL A 88 9.20 -12.45 3.80
C VAL A 88 7.79 -12.19 3.27
N GLU A 89 6.82 -12.88 3.84
CA GLU A 89 5.40 -12.63 3.65
C GLU A 89 4.66 -12.75 4.99
N GLN A 90 3.89 -11.73 5.36
CA GLN A 90 3.32 -11.58 6.69
C GLN A 90 1.92 -10.97 6.66
N TRP A 91 1.00 -11.59 7.40
CA TRP A 91 -0.35 -11.10 7.66
C TRP A 91 -0.47 -10.72 9.13
N SER A 92 -0.57 -9.43 9.43
CA SER A 92 -0.78 -8.96 10.81
C SER A 92 -2.25 -8.98 11.22
N ARG A 93 -3.15 -8.88 10.23
CA ARG A 93 -4.61 -9.02 10.40
C ARG A 93 -5.16 -9.83 9.22
N ASN A 94 -6.03 -10.79 9.46
CA ASN A 94 -6.65 -11.61 8.41
C ASN A 94 -7.93 -12.30 8.91
N ILE A 95 -8.72 -12.88 7.99
CA ILE A 95 -9.79 -13.82 8.30
C ILE A 95 -9.27 -15.25 8.09
N VAL A 96 -9.19 -16.04 9.16
CA VAL A 96 -8.77 -17.45 9.12
C VAL A 96 -9.94 -18.32 9.55
N ASN A 97 -10.42 -19.19 8.65
CA ASN A 97 -11.59 -20.04 8.88
C ASN A 97 -12.81 -19.26 9.38
N GLY A 98 -13.08 -18.10 8.77
CA GLY A 98 -14.19 -17.21 9.17
C GLY A 98 -13.97 -16.41 10.45
N ASN A 99 -12.82 -16.54 11.11
CA ASN A 99 -12.51 -15.80 12.34
C ASN A 99 -11.51 -14.69 12.06
N TYR A 100 -11.77 -13.52 12.62
CA TYR A 100 -10.82 -12.41 12.61
C TYR A 100 -9.62 -12.71 13.49
N VAL A 101 -8.43 -12.71 12.90
CA VAL A 101 -7.14 -12.90 13.55
C VAL A 101 -6.38 -11.59 13.54
N HIS A 102 -5.88 -11.17 14.70
CA HIS A 102 -5.10 -9.96 14.87
C HIS A 102 -3.84 -10.24 15.70
N LEU A 103 -2.68 -10.21 15.03
CA LEU A 103 -1.37 -10.36 15.65
C LEU A 103 -0.86 -8.98 16.08
N ILE A 104 -1.26 -8.54 17.27
CA ILE A 104 -1.08 -7.15 17.76
C ILE A 104 0.36 -6.65 17.58
N ALA A 105 1.36 -7.40 18.05
CA ALA A 105 2.76 -6.99 17.97
C ALA A 105 3.26 -6.83 16.52
N LEU A 106 2.81 -7.72 15.62
CA LEU A 106 3.15 -7.65 14.21
C LEU A 106 2.41 -6.51 13.51
N HIS A 107 1.15 -6.25 13.89
CA HIS A 107 0.39 -5.13 13.38
C HIS A 107 1.06 -3.80 13.72
N GLU A 108 1.51 -3.63 14.97
CA GLU A 108 2.27 -2.44 15.37
C GLU A 108 3.59 -2.31 14.60
N GLN A 109 4.27 -3.42 14.29
CA GLN A 109 5.46 -3.40 13.44
C GLN A 109 5.14 -2.93 12.01
N HIS A 110 4.09 -3.46 11.40
CA HIS A 110 3.63 -3.03 10.08
C HIS A 110 3.26 -1.53 10.09
N GLN A 111 2.55 -1.05 11.12
CA GLN A 111 2.20 0.35 11.26
C GLN A 111 3.43 1.26 11.39
N ARG A 112 4.42 0.87 12.19
CA ARG A 112 5.68 1.63 12.32
C ARG A 112 6.44 1.66 11.00
N PHE A 113 6.56 0.52 10.33
CA PHE A 113 7.22 0.45 9.02
C PHE A 113 6.49 1.33 8.00
N ALA A 114 5.17 1.22 7.90
CA ALA A 114 4.37 1.98 6.94
C ALA A 114 4.49 3.50 7.16
N ASN A 115 4.56 3.96 8.41
CA ASN A 115 4.79 5.37 8.70
C ASN A 115 6.20 5.84 8.30
N SER A 116 7.23 5.04 8.56
CA SER A 116 8.59 5.34 8.11
C SER A 116 8.70 5.33 6.59
N TRP A 117 8.05 4.38 5.92
CA TRP A 117 8.04 4.27 4.47
C TRP A 117 7.27 5.41 3.81
N ASP A 118 6.08 5.78 4.31
CA ASP A 118 5.32 6.95 3.83
C ASP A 118 6.10 8.26 3.97
N ASN A 119 6.92 8.38 5.02
CA ASN A 119 7.86 9.50 5.16
C ASN A 119 8.98 9.46 4.11
N ASN A 120 9.48 8.29 3.75
CA ASN A 120 10.43 8.15 2.64
C ASN A 120 9.78 8.54 1.31
N LEU A 121 8.57 8.04 1.02
CA LEU A 121 7.83 8.40 -0.19
C LEU A 121 7.61 9.92 -0.30
N ARG A 122 7.35 10.58 0.83
CA ARG A 122 7.26 12.05 0.93
C ARG A 122 8.58 12.72 0.56
N LEU A 123 9.69 12.26 1.14
CA LEU A 123 11.02 12.83 0.89
C LEU A 123 11.51 12.56 -0.53
N GLN A 124 11.06 11.47 -1.14
CA GLN A 124 11.34 11.09 -2.52
C GLN A 124 10.47 11.84 -3.54
N GLY A 125 9.45 12.57 -3.09
CA GLY A 125 8.62 13.41 -3.95
C GLY A 125 7.55 12.66 -4.76
N PHE A 126 7.05 11.51 -4.27
CA PHE A 126 6.07 10.72 -5.01
C PHE A 126 4.73 11.42 -5.22
N ALA A 127 4.31 12.29 -4.29
CA ALA A 127 3.08 13.05 -4.46
C ALA A 127 3.23 14.12 -5.56
N GLU A 128 4.42 14.70 -5.69
CA GLU A 128 4.77 15.68 -6.71
C GLU A 128 4.97 15.01 -8.09
N ALA A 129 5.52 13.80 -8.11
CA ALA A 129 5.66 13.00 -9.33
C ALA A 129 4.31 12.50 -9.87
N PHE A 130 3.27 12.43 -9.03
CA PHE A 130 1.94 12.08 -9.46
C PHE A 130 1.31 13.21 -10.30
N THR A 131 1.24 12.99 -11.61
CA THR A 131 0.74 13.96 -12.59
C THR A 131 -0.25 13.30 -13.54
N ASP A 132 -0.79 14.04 -14.51
CA ASP A 132 -1.67 13.48 -15.55
C ASP A 132 -0.96 12.47 -16.48
N LYS A 133 0.38 12.38 -16.41
CA LYS A 133 1.16 11.34 -17.10
C LYS A 133 1.19 10.01 -16.34
N SER A 134 0.84 10.01 -15.06
CA SER A 134 0.70 8.78 -14.29
C SER A 134 -0.51 8.00 -14.82
N ILE A 135 -0.35 6.69 -14.98
CA ILE A 135 -1.43 5.84 -15.49
C ILE A 135 -2.54 5.81 -14.43
N ARG A 136 -3.78 6.00 -14.88
CA ARG A 136 -5.00 5.81 -14.11
C ARG A 136 -5.82 4.73 -14.84
N GLY A 137 -6.08 3.62 -14.16
CA GLY A 137 -6.97 2.55 -14.65
C GLY A 137 -8.41 3.00 -14.83
#